data_AF-A0A2Z6NDN6-F1
#
_entry.id   AF-A0A2Z6NDN6-F1
#
_cell.length_a   1.000
_cell.length_b   1.000
_cell.length_c   1.000
_cell.angle_alpha   90.00
_cell.angle_beta   90.00
_cell.angle_gamma   90.00
#
_symmetry.space_group_name_H-M   'P 1'
#
loop_
_entity.id
_entity.type
_entity.pdbx_description
1 polymer ?
#
loop_
_entity_poly.entity_id
_entity_poly.type
_entity_poly.pdbx_seq_one_letter_code
_entity_poly.pdbx_strand_id
1 'polypeptide(L)'
;YHGGTNFDRTSGGPFIATSYDFDAPLDEFGLLNQPKWGHLNDLHKAIKLCEKALLSVDPTVTWPGKNLEVHEFKTNTGVCSAFLANYDTKYAATIKYGDGQYELPPWSVSILPNCKTAVFNTAR
;
A
#
# COMPACT_ATOMS: atom_id res chain seq x y z
N TYR A 1 -1.71 14.45 -6.06
CA TYR A 1 -0.98 13.48 -6.91
C TYR A 1 0.06 14.19 -7.77
N HIS A 2 -0.27 15.37 -8.31
CA HIS A 2 0.69 16.34 -8.81
C HIS A 2 0.49 17.63 -8.00
N GLY A 3 1.59 18.21 -7.52
CA GLY A 3 1.56 19.45 -6.75
C GLY A 3 1.55 20.69 -7.66
N GLY A 4 2.56 20.82 -8.51
CA GLY A 4 2.69 21.90 -9.48
C GLY A 4 3.31 23.18 -8.89
N THR A 5 2.90 24.32 -9.42
CA THR A 5 3.48 25.63 -9.10
C THR A 5 2.39 26.63 -8.74
N ASN A 6 2.63 27.39 -7.67
CA ASN A 6 1.87 28.59 -7.35
C ASN A 6 2.35 29.75 -8.26
N PHE A 7 1.80 29.85 -9.48
CA PHE A 7 2.13 30.92 -10.41
C PHE A 7 1.63 32.30 -9.99
N ASP A 8 2.33 33.34 -10.45
CA ASP A 8 2.01 34.74 -10.23
C ASP A 8 1.95 35.13 -8.74
N ARG A 9 1.05 36.06 -8.37
CA ARG A 9 1.02 36.71 -7.05
C ARG A 9 -0.30 36.57 -6.31
N THR A 10 -1.22 35.78 -6.85
CA THR A 10 -2.54 35.50 -6.26
C THR A 10 -2.75 34.03 -5.95
N SER A 11 -1.75 33.19 -6.23
CA SER A 11 -1.67 31.80 -5.77
C SER A 11 -0.55 31.67 -4.72
N GLY A 12 -0.61 30.61 -3.91
CA GLY A 12 0.28 30.44 -2.75
C GLY A 12 -0.13 31.30 -1.55
N GLY A 13 -0.20 30.69 -0.37
CA GLY A 13 -0.45 31.42 0.88
C GLY A 13 0.74 32.28 1.33
N PRO A 14 0.59 33.13 2.36
CA PRO A 14 1.71 33.88 2.93
C PRO A 14 2.87 32.94 3.30
N PHE A 15 4.09 33.30 2.90
CA PHE A 15 5.31 32.51 3.14
C PHE A 15 5.34 31.11 2.52
N ILE A 16 4.40 30.78 1.64
CA ILE A 16 4.46 29.56 0.84
C ILE A 16 5.35 29.83 -0.38
N ALA A 17 6.23 28.89 -0.68
CA ALA A 17 7.08 28.97 -1.86
C ALA A 17 6.26 28.92 -3.15
N THR A 18 6.81 29.46 -4.23
CA THR A 18 6.27 29.28 -5.58
C THR A 18 6.18 27.80 -5.95
N SER A 19 7.20 27.01 -5.57
CA SER A 19 7.14 25.56 -5.70
C SER A 19 6.05 24.98 -4.81
N TYR A 20 5.19 24.15 -5.41
CA TYR A 20 4.17 23.38 -4.72
C TYR A 20 4.36 21.88 -4.97
N ASP A 21 5.61 21.45 -5.21
CA ASP A 21 6.00 20.08 -5.56
C ASP A 21 5.42 19.00 -4.63
N PHE A 22 5.46 19.25 -3.32
CA PHE A 22 4.93 18.37 -2.27
C PHE A 22 5.55 16.96 -2.21
N ASP A 23 6.70 16.73 -2.85
CA ASP A 23 7.26 15.40 -3.06
C ASP A 23 6.17 14.47 -3.64
N ALA A 24 5.37 15.01 -4.56
CA ALA A 24 4.25 14.30 -5.14
C ALA A 24 4.74 13.21 -6.14
N PRO A 25 3.92 12.19 -6.45
CA PRO A 25 4.28 11.18 -7.46
C PRO A 25 4.60 11.76 -8.84
N LEU A 26 4.00 12.89 -9.20
CA LEU A 26 4.45 13.72 -10.31
C LEU A 26 5.03 15.00 -9.73
N ASP A 27 6.29 15.29 -10.06
CA ASP A 27 7.01 16.47 -9.55
C ASP A 27 6.37 17.78 -10.03
N GLU A 28 6.87 18.92 -9.57
CA GLU A 28 6.40 20.26 -9.95
C GLU A 28 6.28 20.47 -11.47
N PHE A 29 7.12 19.81 -12.27
CA PHE A 29 7.14 19.93 -13.73
C PHE A 29 6.35 18.83 -14.45
N GLY A 30 5.71 17.93 -13.70
CA GLY A 30 4.90 16.84 -14.23
C GLY A 30 5.71 15.59 -14.64
N LEU A 31 6.99 15.51 -14.26
CA LEU A 31 7.80 14.32 -14.49
C LEU A 31 7.52 13.24 -13.43
N LEU A 32 7.81 11.99 -13.75
CA LEU A 32 7.62 10.87 -12.83
C LEU A 32 8.65 10.95 -11.69
N ASN A 33 8.19 11.16 -10.45
CA ASN A 33 9.04 11.09 -9.27
C ASN A 33 9.23 9.62 -8.84
N GLN A 34 10.36 9.05 -9.24
CA GLN A 34 10.74 7.67 -8.90
C GLN A 34 11.59 7.61 -7.62
N PRO A 35 11.40 6.57 -6.78
CA PRO A 35 10.62 5.35 -7.00
C PRO A 35 9.12 5.49 -6.64
N LYS A 36 8.71 6.62 -6.05
CA LYS A 36 7.38 6.80 -5.46
C LYS A 36 6.25 6.52 -6.44
N TRP A 37 6.31 7.09 -7.64
CA TRP A 37 5.30 6.87 -8.67
C TRP A 37 5.17 5.40 -9.04
N GLY A 38 6.31 4.72 -9.30
CA GLY A 38 6.34 3.31 -9.67
C GLY A 38 5.80 2.41 -8.55
N HIS A 39 6.27 2.64 -7.32
CA HIS A 39 5.85 1.88 -6.15
C HIS A 39 4.33 2.01 -5.88
N LEU A 40 3.77 3.23 -5.97
CA LEU A 40 2.32 3.45 -5.84
C LEU A 40 1.53 2.86 -7.01
N ASN A 41 2.06 2.91 -8.23
CA ASN A 41 1.45 2.28 -9.39
C ASN A 41 1.34 0.75 -9.22
N ASP A 42 2.40 0.11 -8.73
CA ASP A 42 2.39 -1.35 -8.50
C ASP A 42 1.52 -1.73 -7.29
N LEU A 43 1.46 -0.88 -6.25
CA LEU A 43 0.46 -1.00 -5.18
C LEU A 43 -0.98 -0.96 -5.76
N HIS A 44 -1.29 0.00 -6.63
CA HIS A 44 -2.62 0.09 -7.25
C HIS A 44 -2.95 -1.15 -8.09
N LYS A 45 -1.99 -1.70 -8.85
CA LYS A 45 -2.19 -2.96 -9.57
C LYS A 45 -2.51 -4.12 -8.62
N ALA A 46 -1.79 -4.22 -7.50
CA ALA A 46 -2.06 -5.24 -6.49
C ALA A 46 -3.46 -5.09 -5.87
N ILE A 47 -3.87 -3.86 -5.53
CA ILE A 47 -5.23 -3.58 -5.03
C ILE A 47 -6.29 -3.94 -6.08
N LYS A 48 -6.04 -3.65 -7.36
CA LYS A 48 -6.95 -4.01 -8.46
C LYS A 48 -7.12 -5.51 -8.64
N LEU A 49 -6.07 -6.30 -8.43
CA LEU A 49 -6.20 -7.76 -8.38
C LEU A 49 -7.10 -8.23 -7.22
N CYS A 50 -7.12 -7.48 -6.11
CA CYS A 50 -7.97 -7.78 -4.96
C CYS A 50 -9.42 -7.27 -5.09
N GLU A 51 -9.74 -6.44 -6.10
CA GLU A 51 -10.98 -5.65 -6.20
C GLU A 51 -12.25 -6.49 -5.98
N LYS A 52 -12.34 -7.67 -6.61
CA LYS A 52 -13.51 -8.54 -6.48
C LYS A 52 -13.77 -8.96 -5.04
N ALA A 53 -12.73 -9.30 -4.28
CA ALA A 53 -12.87 -9.70 -2.88
C ALA A 53 -13.24 -8.50 -1.99
N LEU A 54 -12.52 -7.39 -2.17
CA LEU A 54 -12.69 -6.15 -1.39
C LEU A 54 -14.11 -5.56 -1.50
N LEU A 55 -14.74 -5.70 -2.67
CA LEU A 55 -16.09 -5.19 -2.90
C LEU A 55 -17.20 -6.17 -2.51
N SER A 56 -16.86 -7.41 -2.14
CA SER A 56 -17.86 -8.45 -1.88
C SER A 56 -18.15 -8.68 -0.40
N VAL A 57 -17.18 -8.39 0.48
CA VAL A 57 -17.24 -8.70 1.91
C VAL A 57 -16.40 -7.72 2.71
N ASP A 58 -16.73 -7.56 3.99
CA ASP A 58 -15.86 -6.92 4.98
C ASP A 58 -14.71 -7.86 5.40
N PRO A 59 -13.55 -7.34 5.84
CA PRO A 59 -12.43 -8.17 6.25
C PRO A 59 -12.70 -8.87 7.58
N THR A 60 -12.24 -10.12 7.67
CA THR A 60 -11.98 -10.78 8.96
C THR A 60 -10.58 -10.45 9.41
N VAL A 61 -10.45 -9.87 10.61
CA VAL A 61 -9.17 -9.44 11.18
C VAL A 61 -8.67 -10.45 12.21
N THR A 62 -7.40 -10.87 12.10
CA THR A 62 -6.77 -11.77 13.08
C THR A 62 -5.36 -11.31 13.46
N TRP A 63 -4.91 -11.72 14.65
CA TRP A 63 -3.62 -11.34 15.24
C TRP A 63 -2.78 -12.57 15.58
N PRO A 64 -2.10 -13.19 14.60
CA PRO A 64 -1.36 -14.43 14.81
C PRO A 64 -0.06 -14.26 15.63
N GLY A 65 0.34 -13.04 15.93
CA GLY A 65 1.51 -12.75 16.74
C GLY A 65 1.56 -11.29 17.18
N LYS A 66 2.55 -10.96 18.02
CA LYS A 66 2.78 -9.58 18.43
C LYS A 66 3.12 -8.73 17.21
N ASN A 67 2.42 -7.62 17.01
CA ASN A 67 2.56 -6.69 15.88
C ASN A 67 2.25 -7.31 14.50
N LEU A 68 1.71 -8.53 14.45
CA LEU A 68 1.30 -9.17 13.20
C LEU A 68 -0.22 -9.19 13.11
N GLU A 69 -0.73 -8.67 12.00
CA GLU A 69 -2.17 -8.60 11.73
C GLU A 69 -2.46 -9.11 10.33
N VAL A 70 -3.58 -9.80 10.18
CA VAL A 70 -4.08 -10.28 8.89
C VAL A 70 -5.48 -9.76 8.66
N HIS A 71 -5.69 -9.11 7.52
CA HIS A 71 -7.03 -8.77 7.02
C HIS A 71 -7.36 -9.73 5.88
N GLU A 72 -8.30 -10.64 6.10
CA GLU A 72 -8.75 -11.59 5.10
C GLU A 72 -10.14 -11.19 4.57
N PHE A 73 -10.23 -10.97 3.26
CA PHE A 73 -11.47 -10.74 2.52
C PHE A 73 -11.84 -12.03 1.80
N LYS A 74 -12.70 -12.86 2.40
CA LYS A 74 -13.06 -14.17 1.86
C LYS A 74 -14.57 -14.35 1.77
N THR A 75 -15.01 -14.66 0.55
CA THR A 75 -16.42 -14.95 0.25
C THR A 75 -16.70 -16.44 0.38
N ASN A 76 -17.98 -16.79 0.61
CA ASN A 76 -18.44 -18.19 0.61
C ASN A 76 -18.28 -18.87 -0.76
N THR A 77 -18.11 -18.11 -1.84
CA THR A 77 -17.91 -18.62 -3.20
C THR A 77 -16.44 -18.85 -3.56
N GLY A 78 -15.52 -18.62 -2.61
CA GLY A 78 -14.09 -18.93 -2.75
C GLY A 78 -13.22 -17.79 -3.30
N VAL A 79 -13.78 -16.61 -3.60
CA VAL A 79 -12.98 -15.40 -3.87
C VAL A 79 -12.31 -14.96 -2.56
N CYS A 80 -10.99 -14.76 -2.60
CA CYS A 80 -10.19 -14.48 -1.40
C CYS A 80 -9.04 -13.50 -1.71
N SER A 81 -8.90 -12.44 -0.91
CA SER A 81 -7.71 -11.58 -0.86
C SER A 81 -7.26 -11.39 0.58
N ALA A 82 -5.96 -11.27 0.82
CA ALA A 82 -5.43 -11.05 2.16
C ALA A 82 -4.34 -9.97 2.20
N PHE A 83 -4.29 -9.26 3.32
CA PHE A 83 -3.26 -8.28 3.63
C PHE A 83 -2.58 -8.70 4.94
N LEU A 84 -1.28 -8.94 4.87
CA LEU A 84 -0.47 -9.40 6.00
C LEU A 84 0.42 -8.25 6.46
N ALA A 85 0.18 -7.71 7.65
CA ALA A 85 0.84 -6.54 8.18
C ALA A 85 1.84 -6.90 9.29
N ASN A 86 2.98 -6.22 9.29
CA ASN A 86 3.94 -6.16 10.39
C ASN A 86 4.07 -4.70 10.85
N TYR A 87 3.55 -4.39 12.03
CA TYR A 87 3.67 -3.06 12.63
C TYR A 87 4.96 -2.84 13.41
N ASP A 88 5.80 -3.86 13.56
CA ASP A 88 7.11 -3.66 14.18
C ASP A 88 7.96 -2.76 13.28
N THR A 89 8.41 -1.63 13.81
CA THR A 89 9.16 -0.63 13.05
C THR A 89 10.65 -0.95 12.94
N LYS A 90 11.12 -2.01 13.61
CA LYS A 90 12.54 -2.35 13.71
C LYS A 90 12.87 -3.73 13.18
N TYR A 91 12.00 -4.71 13.40
CA TYR A 91 12.31 -6.11 13.13
C TYR A 91 11.39 -6.72 12.09
N ALA A 92 11.99 -7.47 11.16
CA ALA A 92 11.25 -8.34 10.26
C ALA A 92 10.64 -9.49 11.06
N ALA A 93 9.53 -10.02 10.57
CA ALA A 93 8.83 -11.12 11.19
C ALA A 93 8.32 -12.09 10.13
N THR A 94 8.20 -13.35 10.50
CA THR A 94 7.65 -14.37 9.61
C THR A 94 6.29 -14.81 10.10
N ILE A 95 5.28 -14.69 9.24
CA ILE A 95 3.90 -15.07 9.52
C ILE A 95 3.55 -16.36 8.77
N LYS A 96 2.86 -17.28 9.45
CA LYS A 96 2.20 -18.42 8.81
C LYS A 96 0.77 -18.03 8.49
N TYR A 97 0.37 -18.15 7.23
CA TYR A 97 -0.98 -17.82 6.77
C TYR A 97 -1.42 -18.82 5.69
N GLY A 98 -2.55 -19.47 5.91
CA GLY A 98 -2.94 -20.65 5.13
C GLY A 98 -1.85 -21.73 5.18
N ASP A 99 -1.50 -22.28 4.02
CA ASP A 99 -0.40 -23.25 3.87
C ASP A 99 0.97 -22.58 3.60
N GLY A 100 1.01 -21.25 3.59
CA GLY A 100 2.19 -20.46 3.25
C GLY A 100 2.90 -19.87 4.47
N GLN A 101 4.15 -19.45 4.25
CA GLN A 101 4.96 -18.73 5.22
C GLN A 101 5.54 -17.48 4.54
N TYR A 102 5.29 -16.31 5.12
CA TYR A 102 5.62 -15.01 4.50
C TYR A 102 6.53 -14.22 5.43
N GLU A 103 7.64 -13.76 4.89
CA GLU A 103 8.51 -12.82 5.59
C GLU A 103 8.04 -11.39 5.33
N LEU A 104 7.74 -10.66 6.41
CA LEU A 104 7.32 -9.28 6.39
C LEU A 104 8.45 -8.40 6.91
N PRO A 105 9.01 -7.50 6.09
CA PRO A 105 9.91 -6.45 6.57
C PRO A 105 9.28 -5.61 7.71
N PRO A 106 10.09 -4.86 8.46
CA PRO A 106 9.57 -3.89 9.43
C PRO A 106 8.63 -2.90 8.74
N TRP A 107 7.57 -2.49 9.44
CA TRP A 107 6.60 -1.49 8.99
C TRP A 107 6.10 -1.73 7.55
N SER A 108 5.58 -2.93 7.30
CA SER A 108 5.19 -3.32 5.95
C SER A 108 3.89 -4.12 5.90
N VAL A 109 3.27 -4.11 4.73
CA VAL A 109 2.10 -4.94 4.40
C VAL A 109 2.37 -5.70 3.11
N SER A 110 2.16 -7.02 3.13
CA SER A 110 2.15 -7.86 1.93
C SER A 110 0.72 -8.07 1.44
N ILE A 111 0.51 -7.98 0.12
CA ILE A 111 -0.80 -8.13 -0.53
C ILE A 111 -0.86 -9.44 -1.30
N LEU A 112 -1.86 -10.27 -0.97
CA LEU A 112 -2.11 -11.58 -1.56
C LEU A 112 -3.50 -11.59 -2.24
N PRO A 113 -3.62 -11.32 -3.54
CA PRO A 113 -4.92 -11.21 -4.23
C PRO A 113 -5.71 -12.52 -4.36
N ASN A 114 -5.09 -13.64 -4.00
CA ASN A 114 -5.67 -14.98 -4.02
C ASN A 114 -5.47 -15.71 -2.67
N CYS A 115 -5.10 -14.99 -1.61
CA CYS A 115 -4.73 -15.52 -0.29
C CYS A 115 -3.58 -16.55 -0.31
N LYS A 116 -2.76 -16.60 -1.38
CA LYS A 116 -1.67 -17.58 -1.54
C LYS A 116 -0.35 -16.96 -1.96
N THR A 117 -0.35 -16.09 -2.98
CA THR A 117 0.89 -15.53 -3.53
C THR A 117 0.95 -14.04 -3.23
N ALA A 118 2.00 -13.61 -2.51
CA ALA A 118 2.25 -12.21 -2.29
C ALA A 118 2.76 -11.58 -3.61
N VAL A 119 2.02 -10.61 -4.13
CA VAL A 119 2.37 -9.93 -5.40
C VAL A 119 3.00 -8.56 -5.17
N PHE A 120 2.87 -8.03 -3.95
CA PHE A 120 3.38 -6.72 -3.56
C PHE A 120 3.66 -6.69 -2.07
N ASN A 121 4.70 -5.96 -1.66
CA ASN A 121 4.95 -5.59 -0.27
C ASN A 121 5.33 -4.10 -0.21
N THR A 122 4.78 -3.36 0.74
CA THR A 122 4.95 -1.89 0.83
C THR A 122 6.35 -1.42 1.19
N ALA A 123 7.26 -2.32 1.57
CA ALA A 123 8.64 -2.00 1.94
C ALA A 123 9.67 -2.69 1.02
N ARG A 124 9.22 -3.25 -0.11
CA ARG A 124 10.07 -3.87 -1.13
C ARG A 124 10.01 -3.12 -2.46
#